data_AF-A0A6P8RS50-F1
#
_entry.id   AF-A0A6P8RS50-F1
#
_cell.length_a   1.000
_cell.length_b   1.000
_cell.length_c   1.000
_cell.angle_alpha   90.00
_cell.angle_beta   90.00
_cell.angle_gamma   90.00
#
_symmetry.space_group_name_H-M   'P 1'
#
loop_
_entity.id
_entity.type
_entity.pdbx_description
1 polymer ?
#
loop_
_entity_poly.entity_id
_entity_poly.type
_entity_poly.pdbx_seq_one_letter_code
_entity_poly.pdbx_strand_id
1 'polypeptide(L)'
;MKASGGIFLFVVFLTLQRAESFEKPGMCLDPRCNLNCNDDKDCSGNNKCCKSPCGRTCRPPVFYSRPLWNDRDCPDNLEPCCDPNNRNDDDDGCRGDRDCDRNYKCCLKGCRRECVKVRWHH
;
A
#
# COMPACT_ATOMS: atom_id res chain seq x y z
N MET A 1 53.98 -31.56 -37.65
CA MET A 1 53.23 -30.82 -36.60
C MET A 1 52.38 -29.76 -37.27
N LYS A 2 51.05 -29.83 -37.16
CA LYS A 2 50.07 -28.71 -37.19
C LYS A 2 48.65 -29.29 -37.33
N ALA A 3 48.19 -29.92 -36.27
CA ALA A 3 46.79 -30.31 -36.07
C ALA A 3 46.26 -29.47 -34.91
N SER A 4 46.01 -28.19 -35.16
CA SER A 4 45.65 -27.23 -34.10
C SER A 4 44.47 -26.32 -34.43
N GLY A 5 43.87 -26.45 -35.63
CA GLY A 5 42.71 -25.64 -36.04
C GLY A 5 41.36 -26.21 -35.59
N GLY A 6 41.19 -27.54 -35.59
CA GLY A 6 39.91 -28.19 -35.32
C GLY A 6 39.47 -28.13 -33.84
N ILE A 7 40.43 -28.24 -32.91
CA ILE A 7 40.17 -28.20 -31.47
C ILE A 7 39.71 -26.78 -31.07
N PHE A 8 40.32 -25.75 -31.64
CA PHE A 8 39.97 -24.36 -31.33
C PHE A 8 38.53 -24.03 -31.75
N LEU A 9 38.09 -24.50 -32.93
CA LEU A 9 36.70 -24.35 -33.38
C LEU A 9 35.71 -25.16 -32.52
N PHE A 10 36.08 -26.36 -32.08
CA PHE A 10 35.22 -27.20 -31.26
C PHE A 10 34.99 -26.61 -29.86
N VAL A 11 36.03 -26.03 -29.24
CA VAL A 11 35.92 -25.36 -27.94
C VAL A 11 35.06 -24.09 -28.04
N VAL A 12 35.18 -23.31 -29.12
CA VAL A 12 34.31 -22.16 -29.37
C VAL A 12 32.83 -22.58 -29.48
N PHE A 13 32.53 -23.68 -30.19
CA PHE A 13 31.18 -24.23 -30.28
C PHE A 13 30.62 -24.70 -28.93
N LEU A 14 31.45 -25.32 -28.08
CA LEU A 14 31.04 -25.76 -26.74
C LEU A 14 30.78 -24.58 -25.79
N THR A 15 31.54 -23.48 -25.91
CA THR A 15 31.34 -22.27 -25.08
C THR A 15 30.14 -21.42 -25.50
N LEU A 16 29.67 -21.55 -26.74
CA LEU A 16 28.51 -20.80 -27.27
C LEU A 16 27.16 -21.50 -27.04
N GLN A 17 27.13 -22.69 -26.44
CA GLN A 17 25.89 -23.30 -25.94
C GLN A 17 25.44 -22.60 -24.65
N ARG A 18 25.15 -21.29 -24.77
CA ARG A 18 24.46 -20.54 -23.72
C ARG A 18 23.02 -21.04 -23.72
N ALA A 19 22.61 -21.69 -22.63
CA ALA A 19 21.20 -22.04 -22.43
C ALA A 19 20.39 -20.74 -22.45
N GLU A 20 19.71 -20.47 -23.57
CA GLU A 20 18.76 -19.38 -23.63
C GLU A 20 17.59 -19.73 -22.72
N SER A 21 17.49 -19.03 -21.59
CA SER A 21 16.30 -19.09 -20.74
C SER A 21 15.16 -18.42 -21.49
N PHE A 22 14.28 -19.24 -22.08
CA PHE A 22 13.04 -18.77 -22.66
C PHE A 22 12.07 -18.40 -21.53
N GLU A 23 12.06 -17.12 -21.14
CA GLU A 23 11.05 -16.61 -20.22
C GLU A 23 9.69 -16.66 -20.91
N LYS A 24 8.81 -17.54 -20.42
CA LYS A 24 7.41 -17.52 -20.83
C LYS A 24 6.77 -16.25 -20.26
N PRO A 25 5.88 -15.59 -21.01
CA PRO A 25 5.13 -14.46 -20.48
C PRO A 25 4.28 -14.91 -19.28
N GLY A 26 4.24 -14.08 -18.23
CA GLY A 26 3.43 -14.33 -17.04
C GLY A 26 4.25 -14.31 -15.75
N MET A 27 3.55 -14.35 -14.61
CA MET A 27 4.16 -14.46 -13.28
C MET A 27 3.64 -15.72 -12.59
N CYS A 28 4.52 -16.42 -11.88
CA CYS A 28 4.10 -17.48 -10.96
C CYS A 28 3.43 -16.84 -9.75
N LEU A 29 2.19 -17.25 -9.45
CA LEU A 29 1.59 -16.93 -8.16
C LEU A 29 2.34 -17.75 -7.10
N ASP A 30 2.80 -17.12 -6.01
CA ASP A 30 3.28 -17.87 -4.85
C ASP A 30 2.10 -18.70 -4.32
N PRO A 31 2.23 -20.03 -4.18
CA PRO A 31 1.15 -20.91 -3.72
C PRO A 31 0.67 -20.59 -2.31
N ARG A 32 1.40 -19.75 -1.55
CA ARG A 32 0.97 -19.20 -0.26
C ARG A 32 0.06 -17.98 -0.40
N CYS A 33 -0.02 -17.37 -1.58
CA CYS A 33 -0.89 -16.22 -1.84
C CYS A 33 -2.32 -16.65 -2.10
N ASN A 34 -3.26 -15.93 -1.47
CA ASN A 34 -4.67 -16.29 -1.46
C ASN A 34 -5.51 -15.24 -2.19
N LEU A 35 -6.40 -15.70 -3.06
CA LEU A 35 -7.32 -14.85 -3.83
C LEU A 35 -8.75 -15.11 -3.34
N ASN A 36 -9.07 -14.59 -2.16
CA ASN A 36 -10.33 -14.90 -1.47
C ASN A 36 -11.53 -14.13 -2.02
N CYS A 37 -11.29 -13.09 -2.82
CA CYS A 37 -12.31 -12.23 -3.41
C CYS A 37 -11.78 -11.63 -4.72
N ASN A 38 -12.68 -11.36 -5.66
CA ASN A 38 -12.39 -10.60 -6.87
C ASN A 38 -12.81 -9.14 -6.71
N ASP A 39 -13.97 -8.89 -6.11
CA ASP A 39 -14.44 -7.54 -5.80
C ASP A 39 -15.20 -7.49 -4.45
N ASP A 40 -15.65 -6.31 -4.04
CA ASP A 40 -16.27 -6.08 -2.72
C ASP A 40 -17.53 -6.93 -2.49
N LYS A 41 -18.26 -7.34 -3.53
CA LYS A 41 -19.50 -8.10 -3.39
C LYS A 41 -19.25 -9.56 -2.96
N ASP A 42 -18.02 -10.04 -3.15
CA ASP A 42 -17.61 -11.38 -2.71
C ASP A 42 -17.36 -11.41 -1.19
N CYS A 43 -17.30 -10.24 -0.54
CA CYS A 43 -17.07 -10.10 0.88
C CYS A 43 -18.37 -10.00 1.68
N SER A 44 -18.43 -10.66 2.84
CA SER A 44 -19.59 -10.58 3.72
C SER A 44 -19.71 -9.22 4.43
N GLY A 45 -20.94 -8.74 4.60
CA GLY A 45 -21.22 -7.49 5.30
C GLY A 45 -20.67 -6.27 4.58
N ASN A 46 -20.02 -5.37 5.31
CA ASN A 46 -19.43 -4.14 4.76
C ASN A 46 -17.94 -4.27 4.40
N ASN A 47 -17.40 -5.49 4.41
CA ASN A 47 -15.99 -5.74 4.11
C ASN A 47 -15.66 -5.43 2.65
N LYS A 48 -14.42 -5.01 2.41
CA LYS A 48 -13.90 -4.66 1.07
C LYS A 48 -12.86 -5.68 0.61
N CYS A 49 -12.82 -5.92 -0.69
CA CYS A 49 -11.82 -6.78 -1.31
C CYS A 49 -10.54 -5.99 -1.57
N CYS A 50 -9.56 -6.15 -0.69
CA CYS A 50 -8.32 -5.37 -0.72
C CYS A 50 -7.20 -6.17 -1.41
N LYS A 51 -6.53 -5.54 -2.38
CA LYS A 51 -5.32 -6.10 -3.01
C LYS A 51 -4.13 -5.98 -2.06
N SER A 52 -3.38 -7.06 -1.91
CA SER A 52 -2.09 -7.09 -1.23
C SER A 52 -0.99 -7.51 -2.22
N PRO A 53 0.30 -7.41 -1.84
CA PRO A 53 1.38 -8.01 -2.62
C PRO A 53 1.19 -9.52 -2.85
N CYS A 54 0.38 -10.18 -2.02
CA CYS A 54 0.16 -11.61 -2.01
C CYS A 54 -1.34 -11.96 -2.09
N GLY A 55 -2.00 -11.48 -3.16
CA GLY A 55 -3.38 -11.82 -3.49
C GLY A 55 -4.42 -10.77 -3.09
N ARG A 56 -5.63 -11.23 -2.74
CA ARG A 56 -6.78 -10.38 -2.39
C ARG A 56 -7.50 -10.96 -1.19
N THR A 57 -7.87 -10.11 -0.24
CA THR A 57 -8.52 -10.55 1.00
C THR A 57 -9.59 -9.54 1.43
N CYS A 58 -10.72 -10.05 1.92
CA CYS A 58 -11.76 -9.24 2.53
C CYS A 58 -11.26 -8.63 3.84
N ARG A 59 -11.30 -7.30 3.97
CA ARG A 59 -10.95 -6.58 5.20
C ARG A 59 -12.03 -5.56 5.53
N PRO A 60 -12.17 -5.16 6.81
CA PRO A 60 -13.03 -4.05 7.17
C PRO A 60 -12.67 -2.80 6.35
N PRO A 61 -13.67 -1.99 5.97
CA PRO A 61 -13.42 -0.72 5.30
C PRO A 61 -12.68 0.22 6.26
N VAL A 62 -11.84 1.06 5.66
CA VAL A 62 -11.13 2.12 6.37
C VAL A 62 -11.66 3.43 5.80
N PHE A 63 -12.18 4.30 6.66
CA PHE A 63 -12.79 5.55 6.27
C PHE A 63 -11.88 6.71 6.65
N TYR A 64 -11.60 7.55 5.67
CA TYR A 64 -11.18 8.92 5.90
C TYR A 64 -12.47 9.69 6.17
N SER A 65 -12.58 10.35 7.33
CA SER A 65 -13.72 11.24 7.55
C SER A 65 -13.79 12.22 6.39
N ARG A 66 -14.93 12.24 5.69
CA ARG A 66 -15.21 13.26 4.67
C ARG A 66 -14.96 14.63 5.31
N PRO A 67 -14.27 15.57 4.64
CA PRO A 67 -13.86 16.82 5.25
C PRO A 67 -15.08 17.69 5.49
N LEU A 68 -15.68 17.56 6.67
CA LEU A 68 -16.48 18.61 7.24
C LEU A 68 -15.47 19.57 7.85
N TRP A 69 -15.10 20.59 7.07
CA TRP A 69 -14.03 21.58 7.27
C TRP A 69 -12.72 21.31 6.54
N ASN A 70 -12.04 22.40 6.20
CA ASN A 70 -10.80 22.47 5.42
C ASN A 70 -9.62 21.71 6.08
N ASP A 71 -9.61 20.38 6.03
CA ASP A 71 -8.47 19.53 6.43
C ASP A 71 -7.29 19.60 5.43
N ARG A 72 -7.28 20.56 4.50
CA ARG A 72 -6.19 20.74 3.52
C ARG A 72 -4.84 21.04 4.15
N ASP A 73 -4.84 21.57 5.37
CA ASP A 73 -3.63 21.91 6.09
C ASP A 73 -3.17 20.77 7.02
N CYS A 74 -3.95 19.69 7.14
CA CYS A 74 -3.60 18.51 7.91
C CYS A 74 -2.71 17.57 7.07
N PRO A 75 -1.73 16.88 7.68
CA PRO A 75 -0.91 15.92 6.94
C PRO A 75 -1.74 14.79 6.33
N ASP A 76 -1.50 14.46 5.06
CA ASP A 76 -2.20 13.39 4.34
C ASP A 76 -1.98 11.97 4.94
N ASN A 77 -0.93 11.80 5.75
CA ASN A 77 -0.52 10.52 6.34
C ASN A 77 -1.08 10.30 7.75
N LEU A 78 -2.20 10.93 8.09
CA LEU A 78 -2.87 10.64 9.37
C LEU A 78 -3.53 9.27 9.33
N GLU A 79 -3.51 8.59 10.48
CA GLU A 79 -4.10 7.26 10.61
C GLU A 79 -5.60 7.34 10.28
N PRO A 80 -6.14 6.49 9.40
CA PRO A 80 -7.55 6.53 9.08
C PRO A 80 -8.42 5.76 10.10
N CYS A 81 -9.72 6.08 10.14
CA CYS A 81 -10.65 5.47 11.10
C CYS A 81 -11.17 4.12 10.58
N CYS A 82 -11.03 3.06 11.39
CA CYS A 82 -11.54 1.72 11.06
C CYS A 82 -13.07 1.60 11.24
N ASP A 83 -13.68 2.42 12.12
CA ASP A 83 -15.13 2.43 12.35
C ASP A 83 -15.64 3.85 12.73
N PRO A 84 -16.22 4.60 11.78
CA PRO A 84 -16.75 5.94 12.06
C PRO A 84 -17.99 5.95 12.95
N ASN A 85 -18.68 4.80 13.14
CA ASN A 85 -19.84 4.71 14.02
C ASN A 85 -19.44 4.53 15.49
N ASN A 86 -18.18 4.20 15.77
CA ASN A 86 -17.64 4.05 17.12
C ASN A 86 -16.75 5.25 17.50
N ARG A 87 -17.05 6.43 16.94
CA ARG A 87 -16.37 7.67 17.29
C ARG A 87 -17.00 8.25 18.55
N ASN A 88 -16.20 8.39 19.61
CA ASN A 88 -16.57 9.13 20.81
C ASN A 88 -15.93 10.52 20.74
N ASP A 89 -16.74 11.55 20.53
CA ASP A 89 -16.25 12.94 20.48
C ASP A 89 -15.70 13.40 21.86
N ASP A 90 -16.04 12.70 22.94
CA ASP A 90 -15.49 12.96 24.28
C ASP A 90 -14.00 12.60 24.40
N ASP A 91 -13.47 11.77 23.49
CA ASP A 91 -12.05 11.42 23.42
C ASP A 91 -11.23 12.39 22.53
N ASP A 92 -11.88 13.42 21.96
CA ASP A 92 -11.21 14.43 21.15
C ASP A 92 -10.35 15.36 22.02
N GLY A 93 -9.07 15.49 21.67
CA GLY A 93 -8.14 16.42 22.33
C GLY A 93 -8.33 17.89 21.89
N CYS A 94 -9.14 18.14 20.87
CA CYS A 94 -9.48 19.46 20.37
C CYS A 94 -10.81 19.43 19.58
N ARG A 95 -11.56 20.54 19.60
CA ARG A 95 -12.78 20.72 18.79
C ARG A 95 -12.49 21.49 17.50
N GLY A 96 -11.47 22.34 17.48
CA GLY A 96 -10.98 23.02 16.29
C GLY A 96 -9.60 23.66 16.48
N ASP A 97 -9.07 24.28 15.41
CA ASP A 97 -7.70 24.84 15.37
C ASP A 97 -7.42 25.85 16.50
N ARG A 98 -8.44 26.53 17.01
CA ARG A 98 -8.31 27.52 18.11
C ARG A 98 -7.98 26.88 19.45
N ASP A 99 -8.25 25.60 19.61
CA ASP A 99 -7.90 24.84 20.83
C ASP A 99 -6.41 24.44 20.82
N CYS A 100 -5.73 24.64 19.68
CA CYS A 100 -4.34 24.27 19.48
C CYS A 100 -3.42 25.49 19.47
N ASP A 101 -2.14 25.26 19.77
CA ASP A 101 -1.11 26.28 19.64
C ASP A 101 -0.93 26.75 18.18
N ARG A 102 -0.35 27.94 17.96
CA ARG A 102 -0.25 28.62 16.65
C ARG A 102 0.32 27.78 15.48
N ASN A 103 1.12 26.75 15.76
CA ASN A 103 1.75 25.88 14.75
C ASN A 103 1.10 24.48 14.66
N TYR A 104 -0.07 24.33 15.27
CA TYR A 104 -0.82 23.09 15.35
C TYR A 104 -2.21 23.31 14.78
N LYS A 105 -2.76 22.24 14.21
CA LYS A 105 -4.13 22.20 13.73
C LYS A 105 -4.86 21.03 14.33
N CYS A 106 -6.16 21.20 14.51
CA CYS A 106 -7.00 20.16 15.05
C CYS A 106 -7.41 19.21 13.92
N CYS A 107 -6.67 18.11 13.77
CA CYS A 107 -6.82 17.17 12.67
C CYS A 107 -7.43 15.86 13.15
N LEU A 108 -8.20 15.18 12.29
CA LEU A 108 -8.63 13.82 12.60
C LEU A 108 -7.47 12.82 12.45
N LYS A 109 -7.19 12.08 13.51
CA LYS A 109 -6.26 10.96 13.52
C LYS A 109 -6.95 9.73 14.11
N GLY A 110 -7.05 8.68 13.31
CA GLY A 110 -7.91 7.55 13.58
C GLY A 110 -9.35 8.03 13.70
N CYS A 111 -9.99 7.71 14.81
CA CYS A 111 -11.37 8.12 15.11
C CYS A 111 -11.45 9.26 16.14
N ARG A 112 -10.35 9.99 16.42
CA ARG A 112 -10.31 11.11 17.37
C ARG A 112 -9.60 12.33 16.78
N ARG A 113 -9.87 13.51 17.32
CA ARG A 113 -9.18 14.76 16.97
C ARG A 113 -7.98 15.00 17.87
N GLU A 114 -6.87 15.40 17.26
CA GLU A 114 -5.64 15.75 17.96
C GLU A 114 -5.04 17.01 17.36
N CYS A 115 -4.39 17.83 18.21
CA CYS A 115 -3.56 18.93 17.73
C CYS A 115 -2.29 18.36 17.08
N VAL A 116 -2.24 18.41 15.75
CA VAL A 116 -1.11 17.93 14.94
C VAL A 116 -0.26 19.10 14.51
N LYS A 117 1.05 18.97 14.68
CA LYS A 117 2.00 19.99 14.23
C LYS A 117 2.00 20.04 12.70
N VAL A 118 1.73 21.21 12.15
CA VAL A 118 1.76 21.43 10.70
C VAL A 118 3.02 22.19 10.31
N ARG A 119 3.55 21.88 9.12
CA ARG A 119 4.61 22.67 8.51
C ARG A 119 3.98 23.61 7.50
N TRP A 120 3.95 24.88 7.86
CA TRP A 120 3.59 25.94 6.93
C TRP A 120 4.68 26.03 5.85
N HIS A 121 4.31 25.72 4.61
CA HIS A 121 5.14 26.06 3.46
C HIS A 121 4.82 27.51 3.10
N HIS A 122 5.80 28.40 3.32
CA HIS A 122 5.77 29.79 2.86
C HIS A 122 6.07 29.88 1.37
#